data_AF-A0A383DVD6-F1
#
_entry.id   AF-A0A383DVD6-F1
#
_cell.length_a   1.000
_cell.length_b   1.000
_cell.length_c   1.000
_cell.angle_alpha   90.00
_cell.angle_beta   90.00
_cell.angle_gamma   90.00
#
_symmetry.space_group_name_H-M   'P 1'
#
loop_
_entity.id
_entity.type
_entity.pdbx_description
1 polymer ?
#
loop_
_entity_poly.entity_id
_entity_poly.type
_entity_poly.pdbx_seq_one_letter_code
_entity_poly.pdbx_strand_id
1 'polypeptide(L)'
;MVSHFRKVITVFLAVLFLVVAISGSVNAGAILADLENALMCKCDDKCGKVLINCTCSTAAKTRKNFTKMLESGLTVEQIIQQQVTEYGETVLSAPTKTGFNLTAWVMPFGALLVGGLGLRRLLNTWAVSNKSGTELPDGQVGCTSDVDKDKSSGASSSKLSRHLQE
;
A
#
# COMPACT_ATOMS: atom_id res chain seq x y z
N MET A 1 -31.78 -5.43 -9.56
CA MET A 1 -30.35 -5.10 -9.80
C MET A 1 -30.15 -3.72 -10.44
N VAL A 2 -30.90 -3.35 -11.50
CA VAL A 2 -30.77 -2.06 -12.23
C VAL A 2 -31.07 -0.79 -11.40
N SER A 3 -32.00 -0.86 -10.44
CA SER A 3 -32.38 0.27 -9.56
C SER A 3 -31.29 0.63 -8.54
N HIS A 4 -30.59 -0.36 -7.98
CA HIS A 4 -29.45 -0.12 -7.10
C HIS A 4 -28.26 0.46 -7.88
N PHE A 5 -28.04 -0.01 -9.11
CA PHE A 5 -26.97 0.49 -9.98
C PHE A 5 -27.17 1.96 -10.37
N ARG A 6 -28.41 2.37 -10.72
CA ARG A 6 -28.75 3.78 -10.97
C ARG A 6 -28.53 4.67 -9.75
N LYS A 7 -28.95 4.23 -8.56
CA LYS A 7 -28.76 4.99 -7.30
C LYS A 7 -27.28 5.15 -6.95
N VAL A 8 -26.48 4.09 -7.12
CA VAL A 8 -25.02 4.13 -6.89
C VAL A 8 -24.35 5.10 -7.87
N ILE A 9 -24.74 5.10 -9.15
CA ILE A 9 -24.21 6.04 -10.15
C ILE A 9 -24.60 7.48 -9.80
N THR A 10 -25.85 7.76 -9.42
CA THR A 10 -26.28 9.12 -9.06
C THR A 10 -25.55 9.63 -7.82
N VAL A 11 -25.35 8.78 -6.80
CA VAL A 11 -24.58 9.15 -5.61
C VAL A 11 -23.12 9.38 -5.97
N PHE A 12 -22.51 8.52 -6.79
CA PHE A 12 -21.12 8.67 -7.22
C PHE A 12 -20.92 9.96 -8.01
N LEU A 13 -21.81 10.27 -8.96
CA LEU A 13 -21.77 11.51 -9.74
C LEU A 13 -22.01 12.75 -8.86
N ALA A 14 -22.92 12.68 -7.89
CA ALA A 14 -23.18 13.78 -6.96
C ALA A 14 -21.97 14.03 -6.04
N VAL A 15 -21.31 12.97 -5.54
CA VAL A 15 -20.08 13.08 -4.76
C VAL A 15 -18.95 13.66 -5.61
N LEU A 16 -18.82 13.22 -6.86
CA LEU A 16 -17.80 13.71 -7.78
C LEU A 16 -18.02 15.19 -8.15
N PHE A 17 -19.26 15.60 -8.36
CA PHE A 17 -19.63 17.00 -8.60
C PHE A 17 -19.43 17.87 -7.35
N LEU A 18 -19.75 17.33 -6.16
CA LEU A 18 -19.49 17.99 -4.89
C LEU A 18 -17.99 18.21 -4.67
N VAL A 19 -17.14 17.21 -4.96
CA VAL A 19 -15.67 17.32 -4.87
C VAL A 19 -15.13 18.40 -5.83
N VAL A 20 -15.64 18.47 -7.06
CA VAL A 20 -15.25 19.51 -8.03
C VAL A 20 -15.66 20.90 -7.56
N ALA A 21 -16.86 21.05 -6.99
CA ALA A 21 -17.38 22.34 -6.51
C ALA A 21 -16.63 22.91 -5.29
N ILE A 22 -15.89 22.07 -4.55
CA ILE A 22 -15.09 22.51 -3.38
C ILE A 22 -13.64 22.86 -3.77
N SER A 23 -13.29 22.78 -5.07
CA SER A 23 -11.97 23.23 -5.53
C SER A 23 -11.88 24.76 -5.43
N GLY A 24 -11.52 25.23 -4.23
CA GLY A 24 -11.40 26.63 -3.89
C GLY A 24 -10.30 27.34 -4.67
N SER A 25 -10.41 28.66 -4.73
CA SER A 25 -9.45 29.56 -5.35
C SER A 25 -8.07 29.41 -4.70
N VAL A 26 -7.14 28.79 -5.42
CA VAL A 26 -5.75 28.68 -5.01
C VAL A 26 -5.04 30.03 -5.18
N ASN A 27 -4.36 30.49 -4.14
CA ASN A 27 -3.65 31.77 -4.15
C ASN A 27 -2.32 31.64 -4.89
N ALA A 28 -2.12 32.38 -5.98
CA ALA A 28 -0.92 32.27 -6.85
C ALA A 28 0.41 32.35 -6.08
N GLY A 29 0.48 33.14 -5.00
CA GLY A 29 1.68 33.23 -4.17
C GLY A 29 2.01 31.95 -3.38
N ALA A 30 0.99 31.23 -2.90
CA ALA A 30 1.19 29.95 -2.20
C ALA A 30 1.59 28.84 -3.17
N ILE A 31 1.03 28.86 -4.38
CA ILE A 31 1.33 27.91 -5.47
C ILE A 31 2.80 28.02 -5.89
N LEU A 32 3.30 29.24 -6.05
CA LEU A 32 4.68 29.51 -6.41
C LEU A 32 5.66 29.07 -5.30
N ALA A 33 5.33 29.34 -4.04
CA ALA A 33 6.13 28.91 -2.90
C ALA A 33 6.22 27.37 -2.80
N ASP A 34 5.12 26.66 -3.08
CA ASP A 34 5.10 25.19 -3.07
C ASP A 34 5.99 24.61 -4.18
N LEU A 35 5.91 25.19 -5.39
CA LEU A 35 6.77 24.83 -6.51
C LEU A 35 8.25 25.09 -6.21
N GLU A 36 8.58 26.24 -5.61
CA GLU A 36 9.94 26.55 -5.20
C GLU A 36 10.46 25.61 -4.10
N ASN A 37 9.59 25.09 -3.25
CA ASN A 37 9.94 24.12 -2.22
C ASN A 37 10.14 22.71 -2.78
N ALA A 38 9.44 22.37 -3.87
CA ALA A 38 9.54 21.08 -4.55
C ALA A 38 10.79 20.94 -5.45
N LEU A 39 11.48 22.04 -5.77
CA LEU A 39 12.57 22.07 -6.75
C LEU A 39 13.91 22.52 -6.15
N MET A 40 15.00 21.96 -6.65
CA MET A 40 16.38 22.32 -6.31
C MET A 40 16.95 23.36 -7.28
N CYS A 41 17.74 24.32 -6.77
CA CYS A 41 18.43 25.30 -7.60
C CYS A 41 19.54 24.63 -8.43
N LYS A 42 19.41 24.62 -9.76
CA LYS A 42 20.46 24.14 -10.69
C LYS A 42 21.39 25.28 -11.09
N CYS A 43 21.99 25.87 -10.08
CA CYS A 43 22.75 27.11 -10.20
C CYS A 43 24.24 26.75 -10.29
N ASP A 44 24.97 27.39 -11.21
CA ASP A 44 26.36 27.02 -11.54
C ASP A 44 27.30 27.09 -10.33
N ASP A 45 26.95 27.92 -9.34
CA ASP A 45 27.69 28.12 -8.09
C ASP A 45 27.60 26.95 -7.09
N LYS A 46 27.08 25.77 -7.50
CA LYS A 46 26.87 24.57 -6.67
C LYS A 46 26.22 24.86 -5.31
N CYS A 47 25.19 25.71 -5.30
CA CYS A 47 24.51 26.12 -4.08
C CYS A 47 23.87 24.92 -3.32
N GLY A 48 23.35 23.92 -4.06
CA GLY A 48 22.78 22.70 -3.47
C GLY A 48 21.55 22.92 -2.58
N LYS A 49 20.92 24.09 -2.66
CA LYS A 49 19.74 24.46 -1.87
C LYS A 49 18.46 24.33 -2.68
N VAL A 50 17.36 24.12 -1.96
CA VAL A 50 15.99 24.27 -2.46
C VAL A 50 15.82 25.66 -3.08
N LEU A 51 15.07 25.77 -4.19
CA LEU A 51 14.91 27.01 -4.95
C LEU A 51 14.37 28.17 -4.09
N ILE A 52 13.46 27.88 -3.16
CA ILE A 52 12.90 28.87 -2.22
C ILE A 52 13.96 29.54 -1.34
N ASN A 53 15.03 28.80 -1.01
CA ASN A 53 16.12 29.27 -0.15
C ASN A 53 17.30 29.84 -0.93
N CYS A 54 17.22 29.93 -2.27
CA CYS A 54 18.29 30.45 -3.11
C CYS A 54 17.99 31.86 -3.63
N THR A 55 18.98 32.73 -3.59
CA THR A 55 18.88 34.15 -3.99
C THR A 55 19.73 34.49 -5.23
N CYS A 56 20.26 33.50 -5.95
CA CYS A 56 21.06 33.76 -7.15
C CYS A 56 20.21 34.29 -8.33
N SER A 57 20.88 34.87 -9.33
CA SER A 57 20.24 35.42 -10.52
C SER A 57 19.46 34.36 -11.32
N THR A 58 20.01 33.14 -11.43
CA THR A 58 19.35 31.99 -12.08
C THR A 58 18.07 31.58 -11.36
N ALA A 59 18.07 31.56 -10.01
CA ALA A 59 16.88 31.28 -9.22
C ALA A 59 15.80 32.35 -9.45
N ALA A 60 16.19 33.64 -9.45
CA ALA A 60 15.26 34.73 -9.74
C ALA A 60 14.64 34.64 -11.15
N LYS A 61 15.43 34.25 -12.16
CA LYS A 61 14.93 34.03 -13.52
C LYS A 61 13.96 32.85 -13.60
N THR A 62 14.28 31.76 -12.92
CA THR A 62 13.45 30.54 -12.87
C THR A 62 12.11 30.82 -12.19
N ARG A 63 12.12 31.52 -11.05
CA ARG A 63 10.90 31.98 -10.36
C ARG A 63 9.98 32.80 -11.26
N LYS A 64 10.53 33.79 -11.98
CA LYS A 64 9.76 34.59 -12.94
C LYS A 64 9.18 33.74 -14.07
N ASN A 65 9.88 32.70 -14.52
CA ASN A 65 9.36 31.78 -15.53
C ASN A 65 8.18 30.98 -14.98
N PHE A 66 8.32 30.41 -13.78
CA PHE A 66 7.24 29.71 -13.10
C PHE A 66 6.01 30.60 -12.85
N THR A 67 6.20 31.85 -12.43
CA THR A 67 5.08 32.81 -12.31
C THR A 67 4.33 32.93 -13.63
N LYS A 68 5.03 33.08 -14.76
CA LYS A 68 4.39 33.16 -16.08
C LYS A 68 3.66 31.88 -16.48
N MET A 69 4.21 30.72 -16.17
CA MET A 69 3.54 29.43 -16.43
C MET A 69 2.25 29.30 -15.61
N LEU A 70 2.30 29.68 -14.33
CA LEU A 70 1.12 29.70 -13.45
C LEU A 70 0.08 30.71 -13.93
N GLU A 71 0.49 31.90 -14.37
CA GLU A 71 -0.39 32.91 -14.98
C GLU A 71 -1.04 32.41 -16.29
N SER A 72 -0.34 31.56 -17.04
CA SER A 72 -0.90 30.92 -18.24
C SER A 72 -1.87 29.76 -17.94
N GLY A 73 -2.11 29.46 -16.65
CA GLY A 73 -3.08 28.45 -16.21
C GLY A 73 -2.51 27.04 -16.03
N LEU A 74 -1.19 26.86 -16.10
CA LEU A 74 -0.56 25.57 -15.77
C LEU A 74 -0.62 25.32 -14.25
N THR A 75 -0.73 24.05 -13.87
CA THR A 75 -0.70 23.62 -12.47
C THR A 75 0.72 23.31 -12.00
N VAL A 76 0.94 23.29 -10.67
CA VAL A 76 2.23 22.95 -10.05
C VAL A 76 2.74 21.61 -10.52
N GLU A 77 1.91 20.57 -10.47
CA GLU A 77 2.26 19.23 -10.95
C GLU A 77 2.68 19.23 -12.42
N GLN A 78 2.01 19.99 -13.29
CA GLN A 78 2.39 20.06 -14.70
C GLN A 78 3.77 20.68 -14.89
N ILE A 79 4.05 21.77 -14.17
CA ILE A 79 5.35 22.44 -14.22
C ILE A 79 6.45 21.54 -13.64
N ILE A 80 6.19 20.86 -12.54
CA ILE A 80 7.13 19.88 -11.96
C ILE A 80 7.43 18.78 -12.98
N GLN A 81 6.41 18.20 -13.62
CA GLN A 81 6.59 17.14 -14.62
C GLN A 81 7.40 17.60 -15.82
N GLN A 82 7.19 18.82 -16.31
CA GLN A 82 8.04 19.41 -17.36
C GLN A 82 9.50 19.50 -16.90
N GLN A 83 9.72 19.94 -15.66
CA GLN A 83 11.07 20.10 -15.11
C GLN A 83 11.75 18.74 -14.87
N VAL A 84 11.00 17.72 -14.46
CA VAL A 84 11.49 16.34 -14.36
C VAL A 84 11.86 15.81 -15.74
N THR A 85 11.06 16.10 -16.75
CA THR A 85 11.30 15.65 -18.13
C THR A 85 12.57 16.27 -18.72
N GLU A 86 12.82 17.56 -18.44
CA GLU A 86 13.97 18.28 -18.98
C GLU A 86 15.26 18.06 -18.18
N TYR A 87 15.19 18.02 -16.84
CA TYR A 87 16.35 17.98 -15.95
C TYR A 87 16.53 16.64 -15.19
N GLY A 88 15.60 15.71 -15.35
CA GLY A 88 15.54 14.43 -14.63
C GLY A 88 15.03 14.55 -13.19
N GLU A 89 14.87 13.41 -12.50
CA GLU A 89 14.35 13.37 -11.12
C GLU A 89 15.27 14.05 -10.08
N THR A 90 16.52 14.35 -10.45
CA THR A 90 17.48 15.08 -9.60
C THR A 90 17.12 16.54 -9.36
N VAL A 91 16.14 17.09 -10.10
CA VAL A 91 15.69 18.47 -9.92
C VAL A 91 14.70 18.63 -8.77
N LEU A 92 14.08 17.54 -8.30
CA LEU A 92 13.15 17.61 -7.19
C LEU A 92 13.90 17.60 -5.85
N SER A 93 13.38 18.38 -4.91
CA SER A 93 13.84 18.38 -3.52
C SER A 93 13.45 17.10 -2.77
N ALA A 94 12.41 16.42 -3.24
CA ALA A 94 11.93 15.14 -2.73
C ALA A 94 11.74 14.15 -3.89
N PRO A 95 12.09 12.85 -3.71
CA PRO A 95 11.87 11.84 -4.74
C PRO A 95 10.40 11.79 -5.16
N THR A 96 10.16 11.71 -6.47
CA THR A 96 8.82 11.65 -7.06
C THR A 96 8.01 10.50 -6.43
N LYS A 97 6.69 10.68 -6.29
CA LYS A 97 5.78 9.62 -5.81
C LYS A 97 5.45 8.58 -6.90
N THR A 98 6.33 8.39 -7.89
CA THR A 98 6.06 7.58 -9.08
C THR A 98 7.16 6.55 -9.30
N GLY A 99 6.78 5.33 -9.72
CA GLY A 99 7.74 4.27 -10.05
C GLY A 99 8.39 3.61 -8.83
N PHE A 100 9.63 4.02 -8.50
CA PHE A 100 10.43 3.35 -7.46
C PHE A 100 9.87 3.54 -6.04
N ASN A 101 9.32 4.73 -5.76
CA ASN A 101 8.70 5.05 -4.46
C ASN A 101 7.48 4.16 -4.17
N LEU A 102 6.71 3.82 -5.21
CA LEU A 102 5.55 2.93 -5.07
C LEU A 102 5.99 1.49 -4.78
N THR A 103 7.01 0.98 -5.48
CA THR A 103 7.57 -0.34 -5.21
C THR A 103 8.14 -0.41 -3.80
N ALA A 104 8.81 0.62 -3.31
CA ALA A 104 9.32 0.66 -1.93
C ALA A 104 8.20 0.51 -0.89
N TRP A 105 6.97 0.97 -1.19
CA TRP A 105 5.83 0.86 -0.28
C TRP A 105 5.02 -0.42 -0.46
N VAL A 106 4.90 -0.93 -1.69
CA VAL A 106 4.15 -2.16 -2.01
C VAL A 106 4.96 -3.43 -1.73
N MET A 107 6.28 -3.38 -1.94
CA MET A 107 7.17 -4.53 -1.81
C MET A 107 7.17 -5.19 -0.41
N PRO A 108 7.13 -4.47 0.74
CA PRO A 108 7.03 -5.13 2.05
C PRO A 108 5.76 -5.98 2.19
N PHE A 109 4.60 -5.48 1.75
CA PHE A 109 3.35 -6.25 1.78
C PHE A 109 3.35 -7.39 0.77
N GLY A 110 3.86 -7.15 -0.44
CA GLY A 110 4.00 -8.16 -1.48
C GLY A 110 4.92 -9.31 -1.05
N ALA A 111 6.07 -9.00 -0.46
CA ALA A 111 7.02 -9.99 0.05
C ALA A 111 6.41 -10.86 1.16
N LEU A 112 5.67 -10.26 2.10
CA LEU A 112 4.99 -11.00 3.17
C LEU A 112 3.88 -11.92 2.61
N LEU A 113 3.08 -11.44 1.65
CA LEU A 113 2.04 -12.25 1.02
C LEU A 113 2.63 -13.41 0.22
N VAL A 114 3.64 -13.15 -0.61
CA VAL A 114 4.30 -14.18 -1.43
C VAL A 114 5.03 -15.19 -0.52
N GLY A 115 5.77 -14.71 0.48
CA GLY A 115 6.45 -15.56 1.44
C GLY A 115 5.49 -16.42 2.26
N GLY A 116 4.41 -15.83 2.80
CA GLY A 116 3.42 -16.55 3.59
C GLY A 116 2.63 -17.58 2.78
N LEU A 117 2.20 -17.23 1.55
CA LEU A 117 1.52 -18.16 0.65
C LEU A 117 2.47 -19.27 0.16
N GLY A 118 3.71 -18.93 -0.16
CA GLY A 118 4.75 -19.88 -0.55
C GLY A 118 5.02 -20.90 0.56
N LEU A 119 5.21 -20.43 1.79
CA LEU A 119 5.45 -21.30 2.95
C LEU A 119 4.23 -22.19 3.24
N ARG A 120 3.01 -21.63 3.21
CA ARG A 120 1.77 -22.40 3.37
C ARG A 120 1.60 -23.48 2.31
N ARG A 121 1.91 -23.16 1.04
CA ARG A 121 1.80 -24.12 -0.07
C ARG A 121 2.81 -25.24 0.08
N LEU A 122 4.05 -24.92 0.46
CA LEU A 122 5.08 -25.89 0.73
C LEU A 122 4.68 -26.81 1.90
N LEU A 123 4.23 -26.25 3.02
CA LEU A 123 3.77 -27.07 4.15
C LEU A 123 2.58 -27.96 3.77
N ASN A 124 1.64 -27.46 2.96
CA ASN A 124 0.50 -28.26 2.50
C ASN A 124 0.91 -29.40 1.54
N THR A 125 1.84 -29.17 0.61
CA THR A 125 2.31 -30.26 -0.27
C THR A 125 3.06 -31.33 0.52
N TRP A 126 3.87 -30.93 1.49
CA TRP A 126 4.56 -31.87 2.38
C TRP A 126 3.60 -32.64 3.29
N ALA A 127 2.60 -31.97 3.88
CA ALA A 127 1.59 -32.60 4.74
C ALA A 127 0.65 -33.54 3.95
N VAL A 128 0.39 -33.27 2.67
CA VAL A 128 -0.40 -34.15 1.81
C VAL A 128 0.43 -35.35 1.35
N SER A 129 1.73 -35.16 1.06
CA SER A 129 2.61 -36.26 0.64
C SER A 129 2.91 -37.25 1.78
N ASN A 130 2.82 -36.83 3.04
CA ASN A 130 3.03 -37.69 4.20
C ASN A 130 1.79 -38.53 4.58
N LYS A 131 0.69 -38.46 3.83
CA LYS A 131 -0.50 -39.31 4.07
C LYS A 131 -0.45 -40.69 3.40
N SER A 132 0.64 -41.03 2.70
CA SER A 132 0.78 -42.33 2.02
C SER A 132 1.68 -43.33 2.75
N GLY A 133 1.72 -43.32 4.09
CA GLY A 133 2.62 -44.19 4.84
C GLY A 133 2.28 -44.38 6.31
N THR A 134 1.01 -44.63 6.64
CA THR A 134 0.65 -45.19 7.94
C THR A 134 -0.39 -46.28 7.73
N GLU A 135 0.05 -47.38 7.13
CA GLU A 135 -0.50 -48.70 7.43
C GLU A 135 -0.05 -49.06 8.85
N LEU A 136 -0.98 -49.02 9.81
CA LEU A 136 -0.84 -49.75 11.07
C LEU A 136 -1.20 -51.22 10.80
N PRO A 137 -0.38 -52.20 11.22
CA PRO A 137 -0.77 -53.61 11.18
C PRO A 137 -1.86 -53.92 12.21
N ASP A 138 -2.98 -54.38 11.66
CA ASP A 138 -3.93 -55.41 12.11
C ASP A 138 -3.82 -55.89 13.58
N GLY A 139 -4.92 -55.67 14.31
CA GLY A 139 -5.25 -56.34 15.56
C GLY A 139 -6.77 -56.32 15.71
N GLN A 140 -7.41 -57.33 15.13
CA GLN A 140 -8.85 -57.40 14.92
C GLN A 140 -9.70 -57.56 16.19
N VAL A 141 -10.99 -57.27 15.98
CA VAL A 141 -12.20 -57.95 16.50
C VAL A 141 -13.10 -57.04 17.34
N GLY A 142 -14.35 -56.92 16.88
CA GLY A 142 -15.50 -56.88 17.79
C GLY A 142 -16.49 -55.76 17.54
N CYS A 143 -17.67 -56.14 17.05
CA CYS A 143 -18.85 -55.33 16.77
C CYS A 143 -19.32 -54.43 17.91
N THR A 144 -19.97 -53.31 17.54
CA THR A 144 -21.33 -52.83 17.91
C THR A 144 -21.33 -51.29 17.76
N SER A 145 -22.12 -50.76 16.82
CA SER A 145 -23.46 -50.20 17.01
C SER A 145 -23.47 -48.81 17.66
N ASP A 146 -24.06 -47.86 16.91
CA ASP A 146 -24.74 -46.64 17.36
C ASP A 146 -23.84 -45.48 17.88
N VAL A 147 -23.72 -44.39 17.11
CA VAL A 147 -24.60 -43.18 17.10
C VAL A 147 -24.27 -42.18 18.22
N ASP A 148 -24.16 -40.92 17.77
CA ASP A 148 -24.32 -39.64 18.47
C ASP A 148 -23.11 -38.87 19.05
N LYS A 149 -22.98 -37.66 18.48
CA LYS A 149 -22.88 -36.35 19.13
C LYS A 149 -21.65 -35.91 19.92
N ASP A 150 -21.13 -34.79 19.42
CA ASP A 150 -20.99 -33.50 20.11
C ASP A 150 -20.14 -33.43 21.39
N LYS A 151 -19.08 -32.61 21.25
CA LYS A 151 -18.91 -31.38 22.04
C LYS A 151 -18.35 -31.48 23.47
N SER A 152 -17.25 -30.73 23.59
CA SER A 152 -16.92 -29.84 24.71
C SER A 152 -16.18 -30.43 25.90
N SER A 153 -15.00 -29.83 26.09
CA SER A 153 -14.51 -29.27 27.35
C SER A 153 -14.34 -30.18 28.56
N GLY A 154 -13.09 -30.23 29.01
CA GLY A 154 -12.80 -29.74 30.35
C GLY A 154 -12.36 -30.78 31.37
N ALA A 155 -11.32 -30.38 32.11
CA ALA A 155 -11.02 -30.75 33.49
C ALA A 155 -10.66 -32.23 33.75
N SER A 156 -9.42 -32.51 34.11
CA SER A 156 -8.86 -32.38 35.47
C SER A 156 -8.96 -33.69 36.26
N SER A 157 -7.78 -34.23 36.56
CA SER A 157 -7.38 -34.80 37.85
C SER A 157 -8.31 -35.81 38.54
N SER A 158 -7.87 -37.06 38.66
CA SER A 158 -7.59 -37.72 39.95
C SER A 158 -7.74 -39.25 39.89
N LYS A 159 -6.95 -39.92 40.73
CA LYS A 159 -6.99 -41.35 41.13
C LYS A 159 -6.52 -42.33 40.04
N LEU A 160 -5.34 -42.95 40.06
CA LEU A 160 -4.51 -43.51 41.13
C LEU A 160 -5.23 -43.80 42.46
N SER A 161 -5.90 -44.95 42.54
CA SER A 161 -5.88 -45.81 43.73
C SER A 161 -6.82 -47.00 43.57
N ARG A 162 -6.35 -48.10 44.15
CA ARG A 162 -7.09 -49.29 44.61
C ARG A 162 -7.36 -50.35 43.54
N HIS A 163 -6.59 -51.44 43.57
CA HIS A 163 -6.61 -52.54 44.56
C HIS A 163 -7.57 -53.63 44.07
N LEU A 164 -6.95 -54.79 43.81
CA LEU A 164 -7.34 -56.15 44.21
C LEU A 164 -8.76 -56.68 43.90
N GLN A 165 -8.77 -57.99 43.63
CA GLN A 165 -9.89 -58.90 43.32
C GLN A 165 -10.23 -58.92 41.83
N GLU A 166 -10.08 -60.02 41.09
CA GLU A 166 -10.08 -61.46 41.44
C GLU A 166 -9.02 -62.26 40.66
#